data_AF-A0A7S1S9K3-F1
#
_entry.id   AF-A0A7S1S9K3-F1
#
_cell.length_a   1.000
_cell.length_b   1.000
_cell.length_c   1.000
_cell.angle_alpha   90.00
_cell.angle_beta   90.00
_cell.angle_gamma   90.00
#
_symmetry.space_group_name_H-M   'P 1'
#
loop_
_entity.id
_entity.type
_entity.pdbx_description
1 polymer ?
#
loop_
_entity_poly.entity_id
_entity_poly.type
_entity_poly.pdbx_seq_one_letter_code
_entity_poly.pdbx_strand_id
1 'polypeptide(L)'
;DRKAQQDKRPVQKQGEALGQKITGAVARVSAAGYGVIKSKDWGEVMWRQYELPTNLRSMQVSDPQKFQQEVQSRADYRRLKDMEGREVEAELYRLPDGQLRAWHVRPLEPDAVESG
;
A
#
# COMPACT_ATOMS: atom_id res chain seq x y z
N ASP A 1 -13.18 -35.71 17.05
CA ASP A 1 -12.50 -35.07 15.90
C ASP A 1 -13.42 -34.11 15.14
N ARG A 2 -13.31 -32.80 15.34
CA ARG A 2 -13.99 -31.79 14.51
C ARG A 2 -12.94 -31.14 13.60
N LYS A 3 -12.94 -31.53 12.33
CA LYS A 3 -12.07 -30.97 11.28
C LYS A 3 -12.53 -29.56 10.91
N ALA A 4 -11.57 -28.64 10.87
CA ALA A 4 -11.72 -27.25 10.49
C ALA A 4 -12.22 -27.11 9.04
N GLN A 5 -13.35 -26.42 8.88
CA GLN A 5 -13.80 -25.90 7.58
C GLN A 5 -12.94 -24.68 7.25
N GLN A 6 -11.96 -24.87 6.37
CA GLN A 6 -11.26 -23.76 5.73
C GLN A 6 -12.19 -23.12 4.70
N ASP A 7 -12.62 -21.92 5.04
CA ASP A 7 -13.36 -20.96 4.24
C ASP A 7 -12.54 -20.58 2.98
N LYS A 8 -12.70 -21.35 1.91
CA LYS A 8 -12.12 -21.05 0.59
C LYS A 8 -12.94 -19.93 -0.06
N ARG A 9 -12.64 -18.69 0.32
CA ARG A 9 -13.10 -17.51 -0.44
C ARG A 9 -12.56 -17.58 -1.86
N PRO A 10 -13.33 -17.19 -2.88
CA PRO A 10 -12.91 -17.25 -4.27
C PRO A 10 -11.69 -16.34 -4.46
N VAL A 11 -10.56 -16.96 -4.80
CA VAL A 11 -9.33 -16.27 -5.19
C VAL A 11 -9.63 -15.56 -6.51
N GLN A 12 -10.05 -14.29 -6.41
CA GLN A 12 -9.91 -13.34 -7.50
C GLN A 12 -8.49 -13.47 -8.04
N LYS A 13 -8.28 -13.33 -9.36
CA LYS A 13 -6.98 -13.37 -10.05
C LYS A 13 -6.03 -12.24 -9.59
N GLN A 14 -5.79 -12.17 -8.30
CA GLN A 14 -4.81 -11.36 -7.63
C GLN A 14 -3.50 -12.14 -7.71
N GLY A 15 -2.39 -11.43 -7.89
CA GLY A 15 -1.08 -12.01 -8.16
C GLY A 15 -0.66 -13.15 -7.22
N GLU A 16 0.34 -13.91 -7.64
CA GLU A 16 0.92 -14.97 -6.83
C GLU A 16 1.66 -14.37 -5.64
N ALA A 17 1.20 -14.69 -4.42
CA ALA A 17 1.90 -14.32 -3.20
C ALA A 17 3.23 -15.07 -3.13
N LEU A 18 4.34 -14.35 -3.01
CA LEU A 18 5.68 -14.95 -2.97
C LEU A 18 6.03 -15.52 -1.59
N GLY A 19 5.14 -15.39 -0.60
CA GLY A 19 5.36 -15.84 0.77
C GLY A 19 6.48 -15.10 1.52
N GLN A 20 6.99 -14.02 0.93
CA GLN A 20 8.11 -13.25 1.45
C GLN A 20 7.65 -11.87 1.92
N LYS A 21 8.17 -11.47 3.08
CA LYS A 21 8.08 -10.09 3.55
C LYS A 21 9.25 -9.27 3.01
N ILE A 22 8.96 -8.02 2.66
CA ILE A 22 9.97 -7.01 2.34
C ILE A 22 9.95 -5.92 3.39
N THR A 23 11.09 -5.29 3.59
CA THR A 23 11.22 -4.08 4.40
C THR A 23 11.82 -2.94 3.56
N GLY A 24 11.52 -1.71 3.98
CA GLY A 24 12.13 -0.52 3.42
C GLY A 24 11.35 0.75 3.77
N ALA A 25 11.92 1.89 3.40
CA ALA A 25 11.30 3.19 3.63
C ALA A 25 10.26 3.52 2.55
N VAL A 26 9.14 4.14 2.96
CA VAL A 26 8.20 4.73 2.00
C VAL A 26 8.82 5.95 1.34
N ALA A 27 9.15 5.84 0.06
CA ALA A 27 9.82 6.90 -0.69
C ALA A 27 8.88 8.02 -1.13
N ARG A 28 7.66 7.68 -1.54
CA ARG A 28 6.65 8.63 -2.00
C ARG A 28 5.25 8.04 -1.95
N VAL A 29 4.26 8.91 -1.81
CA VAL A 29 2.83 8.56 -1.94
C VAL A 29 2.10 9.50 -2.88
N SER A 30 0.98 9.02 -3.42
CA SER A 30 0.14 9.75 -4.36
C SER A 30 -1.28 9.94 -3.81
N ALA A 31 -1.86 11.10 -4.11
CA ALA A 31 -3.27 11.40 -3.92
C ALA A 31 -4.22 10.40 -4.60
N ALA A 32 -3.73 9.61 -5.57
CA ALA A 32 -4.48 8.53 -6.20
C ALA A 32 -4.54 7.23 -5.38
N GLY A 33 -3.98 7.21 -4.16
CA GLY A 33 -4.03 6.07 -3.24
C GLY A 33 -2.91 5.06 -3.42
N TYR A 34 -1.79 5.45 -4.04
CA TYR A 34 -0.61 4.61 -4.23
C TYR A 34 0.54 5.06 -3.34
N GLY A 35 1.39 4.10 -2.96
CA GLY A 35 2.68 4.37 -2.32
C GLY A 35 3.80 3.56 -2.96
N VAL A 36 5.04 3.99 -2.74
CA VAL A 36 6.25 3.30 -3.19
C VAL A 36 7.18 3.03 -2.01
N ILE A 37 7.53 1.77 -1.80
CA ILE A 37 8.52 1.32 -0.82
C ILE A 37 9.86 1.21 -1.54
N LYS A 38 10.91 1.81 -0.98
CA LYS A 38 12.28 1.64 -1.45
C LYS A 38 12.96 0.59 -0.57
N SER A 39 13.01 -0.64 -1.07
CA SER A 39 13.69 -1.76 -0.44
C SER A 39 15.12 -1.90 -0.97
N LYS A 40 16.04 -2.34 -0.11
CA LYS A 40 17.43 -2.60 -0.53
C LYS A 40 17.53 -3.80 -1.47
N ASP A 41 16.71 -4.83 -1.23
CA ASP A 41 16.79 -6.10 -1.95
C ASP A 41 15.91 -6.13 -3.21
N TRP A 42 14.84 -5.33 -3.21
CA TRP A 42 13.80 -5.37 -4.26
C TRP A 42 13.66 -4.07 -5.06
N GLY A 43 14.43 -3.04 -4.72
CA GLY A 43 14.31 -1.72 -5.34
C GLY A 43 12.99 -1.03 -4.98
N GLU A 44 12.35 -0.38 -5.95
CA GLU A 44 11.07 0.31 -5.75
C GLU A 44 9.89 -0.66 -5.96
N VAL A 45 9.11 -0.87 -4.90
CA VAL A 45 7.90 -1.71 -4.93
C VAL A 45 6.67 -0.86 -4.65
N MET A 46 5.71 -0.88 -5.58
CA MET A 46 4.48 -0.10 -5.45
C MET A 46 3.38 -0.88 -4.72
N TRP A 47 2.59 -0.20 -3.91
CA TRP A 47 1.33 -0.72 -3.38
C TRP A 47 0.18 0.25 -3.62
N ARG A 48 -1.04 -0.27 -3.46
CA ARG A 48 -2.26 0.52 -3.50
C ARG A 48 -2.96 0.43 -2.16
N GLN A 49 -3.14 1.56 -1.50
CA GLN A 49 -3.81 1.67 -0.20
C GLN A 49 -5.33 1.79 -0.36
N TYR A 50 -5.77 2.57 -1.34
CA TYR A 50 -7.19 2.79 -1.61
C TYR A 50 -7.44 3.09 -3.09
N GLU A 51 -8.69 2.99 -3.49
CA GLU A 51 -9.15 3.44 -4.80
C GLU A 51 -9.93 4.75 -4.65
N LEU A 52 -9.64 5.71 -5.53
CA LEU A 52 -10.46 6.90 -5.62
C LEU A 52 -11.84 6.58 -6.21
N PRO A 53 -12.93 7.12 -5.63
CA PRO A 53 -14.24 7.16 -6.27
C PRO A 53 -14.18 7.70 -7.71
N THR A 54 -15.05 7.22 -8.58
CA THR A 54 -15.04 7.57 -10.01
C THR A 54 -15.14 9.08 -10.25
N ASN A 55 -15.95 9.80 -9.48
CA ASN A 55 -16.06 11.26 -9.57
C ASN A 55 -14.73 11.97 -9.28
N LEU A 56 -13.96 11.52 -8.28
CA LEU A 56 -12.63 12.09 -7.97
C LEU A 56 -11.58 11.72 -9.01
N ARG A 57 -11.63 10.50 -9.56
CA ARG A 57 -10.74 10.11 -10.68
C ARG A 57 -10.99 10.96 -11.92
N SER A 58 -12.25 11.22 -12.26
CA SER A 58 -12.58 12.13 -13.36
C SER A 58 -12.12 13.56 -13.07
N MET A 59 -12.32 14.03 -11.83
CA MET A 59 -11.89 15.36 -11.40
C MET A 59 -10.38 15.55 -11.49
N GLN A 60 -9.57 14.52 -11.20
CA GLN A 60 -8.12 14.58 -11.34
C GLN A 60 -7.66 15.03 -12.73
N VAL A 61 -8.43 14.67 -13.77
CA VAL A 61 -8.14 15.02 -15.17
C VAL A 61 -8.82 16.33 -15.57
N SER A 62 -10.08 16.52 -15.19
CA SER A 62 -10.87 17.69 -15.62
C SER A 62 -10.55 18.97 -14.84
N ASP A 63 -10.18 18.85 -13.56
CA ASP A 63 -9.87 19.97 -12.66
C ASP A 63 -8.84 19.54 -11.59
N PRO A 64 -7.54 19.51 -11.93
CA PRO A 64 -6.49 19.06 -11.02
C PRO A 64 -6.37 19.90 -9.75
N GLN A 65 -6.67 21.20 -9.81
CA GLN A 65 -6.57 22.08 -8.65
C GLN A 65 -7.64 21.76 -7.61
N LYS A 66 -8.89 21.64 -8.06
CA LYS A 66 -10.00 21.24 -7.19
C LYS A 66 -9.80 19.83 -6.64
N PHE A 67 -9.31 18.92 -7.47
CA PHE A 67 -8.96 17.57 -7.02
C PHE A 67 -7.97 17.58 -5.84
N GLN A 68 -6.90 18.40 -5.90
CA GLN A 68 -5.93 18.49 -4.81
C GLN A 68 -6.58 18.99 -3.51
N GLN A 69 -7.44 20.01 -3.60
CA GLN A 69 -8.15 20.56 -2.43
C GLN A 69 -9.05 19.51 -1.78
N GLU A 70 -9.82 18.79 -2.59
CA GLU A 70 -10.74 17.74 -2.12
C GLU A 70 -9.96 16.60 -1.45
N VAL A 71 -8.88 16.12 -2.07
CA VAL A 71 -8.12 14.97 -1.55
C VAL A 71 -7.35 15.30 -0.27
N GLN A 72 -6.83 16.53 -0.11
CA GLN A 72 -6.13 16.95 1.12
C GLN A 72 -7.00 16.87 2.39
N SER A 73 -8.32 16.97 2.24
CA SER A 73 -9.26 16.83 3.36
C SER A 73 -9.56 15.37 3.75
N ARG A 74 -9.27 14.40 2.87
CA ARG A 74 -9.65 12.99 3.07
C ARG A 74 -8.76 12.29 4.09
N ALA A 75 -9.40 11.58 5.01
CA ALA A 75 -8.71 10.80 6.04
C ALA A 75 -7.76 9.74 5.46
N ASP A 76 -8.18 9.03 4.40
CA ASP A 76 -7.37 7.99 3.78
C ASP A 76 -6.07 8.53 3.19
N TYR A 77 -6.12 9.73 2.57
CA TYR A 77 -4.93 10.37 2.03
C TYR A 77 -4.00 10.85 3.13
N ARG A 78 -4.54 11.46 4.20
CA ARG A 78 -3.72 11.89 5.35
C ARG A 78 -2.97 10.73 5.98
N ARG A 79 -3.66 9.61 6.27
CA ARG A 79 -3.03 8.40 6.80
C ARG A 79 -1.93 7.85 5.88
N LEU A 80 -2.18 7.85 4.57
CA LEU A 80 -1.17 7.42 3.61
C LEU A 80 0.02 8.38 3.59
N LYS A 81 -0.21 9.69 3.71
CA LYS A 81 0.85 10.70 3.76
C LYS A 81 1.68 10.61 5.03
N ASP A 82 1.07 10.26 6.15
CA ASP A 82 1.77 10.01 7.42
C ASP A 82 2.73 8.80 7.35
N MET A 83 2.56 7.92 6.35
CA MET A 83 3.50 6.82 6.10
C MET A 83 4.75 7.25 5.34
N GLU A 84 4.74 8.39 4.66
CA GLU A 84 5.86 8.85 3.85
C GLU A 84 7.11 9.05 4.71
N GLY A 85 8.25 8.50 4.25
CA GLY A 85 9.52 8.52 4.99
C GLY A 85 9.63 7.46 6.10
N ARG A 86 8.55 6.74 6.46
CA ARG A 86 8.61 5.70 7.50
C ARG A 86 9.13 4.37 6.95
N GLU A 87 9.84 3.64 7.79
CA GLU A 87 10.16 2.23 7.57
C GLU A 87 8.89 1.38 7.69
N VAL A 88 8.69 0.47 6.75
CA VAL A 88 7.52 -0.41 6.67
C VAL A 88 7.94 -1.85 6.40
N GLU A 89 7.10 -2.78 6.84
CA GLU A 89 7.08 -4.15 6.32
C GLU A 89 5.87 -4.37 5.41
N ALA A 90 6.03 -5.22 4.39
CA ALA A 90 4.94 -5.59 3.49
C ALA A 90 5.11 -7.00 2.94
N GLU A 91 4.03 -7.63 2.52
CA GLU A 91 4.07 -8.87 1.75
C GLU A 91 4.24 -8.56 0.27
N LEU A 92 4.98 -9.41 -0.44
CA LEU A 92 5.26 -9.26 -1.86
C LEU A 92 4.44 -10.26 -2.70
N TYR A 93 3.86 -9.78 -3.79
CA TYR A 93 3.17 -10.62 -4.78
C TYR A 93 3.56 -10.23 -6.20
N ARG A 94 3.52 -11.23 -7.08
CA ARG A 94 3.76 -11.06 -8.50
C ARG A 94 2.44 -11.05 -9.25
N LEU A 95 2.14 -9.94 -9.91
CA LEU A 95 1.00 -9.82 -10.81
C LEU A 95 1.19 -10.70 -12.06
N PRO A 96 0.11 -11.03 -12.79
CA PRO A 96 0.17 -11.86 -14.00
C PRO A 96 1.07 -11.29 -15.13
N ASP A 97 1.31 -9.98 -15.13
CA ASP A 97 2.21 -9.28 -16.05
C ASP A 97 3.69 -9.33 -15.62
N GLY A 98 3.99 -10.02 -14.52
CA GLY A 98 5.32 -10.13 -13.93
C GLY A 98 5.70 -8.99 -12.98
N GLN A 99 4.85 -7.96 -12.83
CA GLN A 99 5.14 -6.83 -11.95
C GLN A 99 5.04 -7.22 -10.47
N LEU A 100 5.96 -6.74 -9.65
CA LEU A 100 5.92 -6.91 -8.19
C LEU A 100 5.07 -5.83 -7.53
N ARG A 101 4.26 -6.23 -6.54
CA ARG A 101 3.45 -5.35 -5.71
C ARG A 101 3.60 -5.69 -4.25
N ALA A 102 3.54 -4.66 -3.42
CA ALA A 102 3.45 -4.78 -1.97
C ALA A 102 1.99 -4.67 -1.53
N TRP A 103 1.63 -5.31 -0.41
CA TRP A 103 0.34 -5.14 0.28
C TRP A 103 0.47 -5.61 1.72
N HIS A 104 -0.59 -5.37 2.51
CA HIS A 104 -0.56 -5.48 3.97
C HIS A 104 0.59 -4.64 4.55
N VAL A 105 0.86 -3.48 3.91
CA VAL A 105 1.92 -2.58 4.31
C VAL A 105 1.64 -2.05 5.71
N ARG A 106 2.61 -2.19 6.61
CA ARG A 106 2.52 -1.73 8.00
C ARG A 106 3.78 -0.97 8.36
N PRO A 107 3.67 0.16 9.08
CA PRO A 107 4.85 0.79 9.65
C PRO A 107 5.51 -0.18 10.62
N LEU A 108 6.84 -0.26 10.55
CA LEU A 108 7.60 -0.82 11.65
C LEU A 108 7.49 0.19 12.80
N GLU A 109 7.09 -0.29 13.99
CA GLU A 109 7.21 0.55 15.18
C GLU A 109 8.70 0.85 15.35
N PRO A 110 9.09 2.12 15.58
CA PRO A 110 10.44 2.36 16.04
C PRO A 110 10.57 1.56 17.33
N ASP A 111 11.54 0.64 17.39
CA ASP A 111 11.87 -0.07 18.63
C ASP A 111 11.82 0.98 19.74
N ALA A 112 10.89 0.79 20.67
CA ALA A 112 10.87 1.54 21.90
C ALA A 112 12.17 1.12 22.60
N VAL A 113 13.25 1.83 22.28
CA VAL A 113 14.53 1.67 22.95
C VAL A 113 14.20 1.89 24.41
N GLU A 114 14.20 0.81 25.17
CA GLU A 114 14.05 0.79 26.61
C GLU A 114 14.94 1.90 27.15
N SER A 115 14.30 2.97 27.62
CA SER A 115 14.98 4.01 28.38
C SER A 115 15.33 3.37 29.72
N GLY A 116 16.50 2.75 29.78
CA GLY A 116 17.14 2.29 31.01
C GLY A 116 17.65 3.45 31.85
#